data_AF-A0A7J6VWA8-F1
#
_entry.id   AF-A0A7J6VWA8-F1
#
_cell.length_a   1.000
_cell.length_b   1.000
_cell.length_c   1.000
_cell.angle_alpha   90.00
_cell.angle_beta   90.00
_cell.angle_gamma   90.00
#
_symmetry.space_group_name_H-M   'P 1'
#
loop_
_entity.id
_entity.type
_entity.pdbx_description
1 polymer ?
#
loop_
_entity_poly.entity_id
_entity_poly.type
_entity_poly.pdbx_seq_one_letter_code
_entity_poly.pdbx_strand_id
1 'polypeptide(L)' 'MNMAANSYIAPRLCTAMRALGQGTMEDIRYVGRAPSAATATGFHQAHVKEQAELVQKALQSEPIKYPYLRGTTACCSLI' A
#
# COMPACT_ATOMS: atom_id res chain seq x y z
N MET A 1 -7.71 4.72 1.19
CA MET A 1 -6.48 5.54 1.17
C MET A 1 -6.75 7.00 1.52
N ASN A 2 -7.88 7.58 1.10
CA ASN A 2 -8.33 8.93 1.50
C ASN A 2 -9.06 8.97 2.86
N MET A 3 -9.16 7.83 3.53
CA MET A 3 -9.84 7.65 4.82
C MET A 3 -8.91 6.92 5.79
N ALA A 4 -9.24 7.02 7.07
CA ALA A 4 -8.44 6.53 8.19
C ALA A 4 -7.06 7.20 8.27
N ALA A 5 -6.13 6.58 8.99
CA ALA A 5 -4.92 7.24 9.45
C ALA A 5 -3.76 7.23 8.44
N ASN A 6 -3.92 6.67 7.24
CA ASN A 6 -2.82 6.49 6.28
C ASN A 6 -2.06 7.78 5.97
N SER A 7 -2.76 8.85 5.60
CA SER A 7 -2.16 10.15 5.28
C SER A 7 -1.48 10.82 6.46
N TYR A 8 -1.95 10.54 7.69
CA TYR A 8 -1.38 11.09 8.92
C TYR A 8 -0.18 10.27 9.43
N ILE A 9 -0.26 8.93 9.34
CA ILE A 9 0.76 8.03 9.90
C ILE A 9 1.94 7.86 8.97
N ALA A 10 1.75 7.78 7.64
CA ALA A 10 2.83 7.50 6.70
C ALA A 10 4.07 8.41 6.86
N PRO A 11 3.97 9.75 6.96
CA PRO A 11 5.16 10.59 7.19
C PRO A 11 5.81 10.38 8.56
N ARG A 12 5.03 10.01 9.58
CA ARG A 12 5.54 9.71 10.94
C ARG A 12 6.30 8.38 10.97
N LEU A 13 5.76 7.38 10.28
CA LEU A 13 6.42 6.10 10.09
C LEU A 13 7.74 6.28 9.32
N CYS A 14 7.75 7.10 8.26
CA CYS A 14 8.98 7.43 7.53
C CYS A 14 10.03 8.08 8.45
N THR A 15 9.61 9.00 9.31
CA THR A 15 10.52 9.64 10.29
C THR A 15 11.13 8.60 11.24
N ALA A 16 10.32 7.68 11.76
CA ALA A 16 10.79 6.60 12.63
C ALA A 16 11.74 5.63 11.91
N MET A 17 11.37 5.19 10.69
CA MET A 17 12.22 4.32 9.88
C MET A 17 13.57 4.96 9.56
N ARG A 18 13.59 6.25 9.20
CA ARG A 18 14.83 7.00 8.96
C ARG A 18 15.69 7.10 10.21
N ALA A 19 15.10 7.35 11.37
CA ALA A 19 15.83 7.40 12.64
C ALA A 19 16.49 6.06 13.00
N LEU A 20 15.89 4.95 12.58
CA LEU A 20 16.42 3.59 12.77
C LEU A 20 17.31 3.11 11.60
N GLY A 21 17.50 3.91 10.54
CA GLY A 21 18.23 3.51 9.35
C GLY A 21 17.54 2.41 8.53
N GLN A 22 16.23 2.23 8.69
CA GLN A 22 15.43 1.14 8.12
C GLN A 22 14.73 1.47 6.79
N GLY A 23 15.00 2.65 6.21
CA GLY A 23 14.49 3.02 4.88
C GLY A 23 13.89 4.42 4.80
N THR A 24 13.25 4.71 3.66
CA THR A 24 12.61 5.99 3.34
C THR A 24 11.11 5.81 3.08
N MET A 25 10.45 6.89 2.65
CA MET A 25 9.01 6.88 2.39
C MET A 25 8.63 5.86 1.29
N GLU A 26 9.54 5.64 0.35
CA GLU A 26 9.40 4.70 -0.78
C GLU A 26 9.31 3.23 -0.32
N ASP A 27 9.86 2.92 0.85
CA ASP A 27 9.83 1.58 1.44
C ASP A 27 8.52 1.31 2.21
N ILE A 28 7.73 2.35 2.49
CA ILE A 28 6.43 2.22 3.16
C ILE A 28 5.37 1.77 2.15
N ARG A 29 4.89 0.54 2.30
CA ARG A 29 3.83 -0.04 1.46
C ARG A 29 2.47 0.11 2.13
N TYR A 30 1.44 0.36 1.34
CA TYR A 30 0.06 0.45 1.81
C TYR A 30 -0.78 -0.69 1.25
N VAL A 31 -1.49 -1.36 2.15
CA VAL A 31 -2.59 -2.27 1.80
C VAL A 31 -3.82 -1.80 2.53
N GLY A 32 -4.88 -1.56 1.78
CA GLY A 32 -6.15 -1.11 2.30
C GLY A 32 -7.09 -0.73 1.17
N ARG A 33 -8.29 -0.29 1.54
CA ARG A 33 -9.32 0.08 0.57
C ARG A 33 -8.82 1.20 -0.36
N ALA A 34 -9.24 1.14 -1.62
CA ALA A 34 -9.06 2.21 -2.59
C ALA A 34 -9.72 3.51 -2.09
N PRO A 35 -9.35 4.68 -2.61
CA PRO A 35 -10.05 5.91 -2.31
C PRO A 35 -11.55 5.79 -2.61
N SER A 36 -12.41 6.19 -1.69
CA SER A 36 -13.87 6.16 -1.84
C SER A 36 -14.50 7.33 -1.10
N ALA A 37 -15.60 7.85 -1.63
CA ALA A 37 -16.39 8.88 -0.95
C ALA A 37 -17.11 8.32 0.29
N ALA A 38 -17.55 7.06 0.22
CA ALA A 38 -18.16 6.33 1.33
C ALA A 38 -17.15 5.44 2.05
N THR A 39 -17.30 5.27 3.37
CA THR A 39 -16.38 4.49 4.21
C THR A 39 -16.34 3.00 3.86
N ALA A 40 -17.47 2.43 3.44
CA ALA A 40 -17.59 1.05 3.01
C ALA A 40 -18.72 0.90 1.98
N THR A 41 -18.71 -0.22 1.26
CA THR A 41 -19.84 -0.60 0.40
C THR A 41 -21.04 -1.00 1.27
N GLY A 42 -22.26 -0.72 0.80
CA GLY A 42 -23.50 -1.15 1.47
C GLY A 42 -23.89 -2.61 1.20
N PHE A 43 -23.17 -3.29 0.30
CA PHE A 43 -23.47 -4.65 -0.10
C PHE A 43 -22.55 -5.63 0.63
N HIS A 44 -23.14 -6.49 1.46
CA HIS A 44 -22.38 -7.43 2.30
C HIS A 44 -21.41 -8.30 1.49
N GLN A 45 -21.84 -8.88 0.37
CA GLN A 45 -20.98 -9.73 -0.47
C GLN A 45 -19.77 -8.97 -1.03
N ALA A 46 -19.97 -7.73 -1.46
CA ALA A 46 -18.86 -6.88 -1.92
C ALA A 46 -17.89 -6.57 -0.78
N HIS A 47 -18.42 -6.24 0.41
CA HIS A 47 -17.60 -5.95 1.58
C HIS A 47 -16.71 -7.13 2.00
N VAL A 48 -17.27 -8.35 2.05
CA VAL A 48 -16.53 -9.58 2.40
C VAL A 48 -15.44 -9.86 1.36
N LYS A 49 -15.77 -9.72 0.07
CA LYS A 49 -14.80 -9.90 -1.02
C LYS A 49 -13.62 -8.93 -0.89
N GLU A 50 -13.90 -7.63 -0.73
CA GLU A 50 -12.87 -6.60 -0.54
C GLU A 50 -12.00 -6.90 0.69
N GLN A 51 -12.60 -7.34 1.80
CA GLN A 51 -11.86 -7.66 3.02
C GLN A 51 -10.91 -8.85 2.84
N ALA A 52 -11.36 -9.92 2.16
CA ALA A 52 -10.53 -11.07 1.86
C ALA A 52 -9.36 -10.69 0.94
N GLU A 53 -9.62 -9.92 -0.13
CA GLU A 53 -8.58 -9.46 -1.07
C GLU A 53 -7.49 -8.63 -0.37
N LEU A 54 -7.87 -7.76 0.55
CA LEU A 54 -6.90 -6.94 1.30
C LEU A 54 -6.02 -7.79 2.24
N VAL A 55 -6.61 -8.77 2.93
CA VAL A 55 -5.83 -9.67 3.80
C VAL A 55 -4.86 -10.51 2.98
N GLN A 56 -5.32 -11.09 1.87
CA GLN A 56 -4.46 -11.87 0.98
C GLN A 56 -3.30 -11.02 0.44
N LYS A 57 -3.59 -9.78 0.00
CA LYS A 57 -2.57 -8.85 -0.48
C LYS A 57 -1.58 -8.41 0.60
N ALA A 58 -2.00 -8.34 1.86
CA ALA A 58 -1.10 -7.97 2.97
C ALA A 58 -0.15 -9.10 3.38
N LEU A 59 -0.57 -10.35 3.19
CA LEU A 59 0.18 -11.55 3.59
C LEU A 59 0.96 -12.20 2.44
N GLN A 60 0.85 -11.66 1.23
CA GLN A 60 1.56 -12.20 0.07
C GLN A 60 3.09 -12.07 0.24
N SER A 61 3.83 -13.02 -0.34
CA SER A 61 5.29 -12.99 -0.34
C SER A 61 5.86 -11.99 -1.34
N GLU A 62 5.15 -11.68 -2.43
CA GLU A 62 5.65 -10.72 -3.42
C GLU A 62 5.57 -9.26 -2.91
N PRO A 63 6.53 -8.40 -3.29
CA PRO A 63 6.48 -6.99 -2.94
C PRO A 63 5.16 -6.30 -3.36
N ILE A 64 4.49 -5.65 -2.41
CA ILE A 64 3.15 -5.02 -2.60
C ILE A 64 3.25 -3.76 -3.47
N LYS A 65 3.07 -3.81 -4.79
CA LYS A 65 3.26 -2.63 -5.68
C LYS A 65 2.32 -1.44 -5.33
N TYR A 66 2.86 -0.31 -4.83
CA TYR A 66 2.09 0.90 -4.44
C TYR A 66 3.00 2.13 -4.08
N PRO A 67 2.63 3.43 -4.28
CA PRO A 67 1.63 4.02 -5.18
C PRO A 67 2.19 4.41 -6.56
N TYR A 68 3.52 4.42 -6.72
CA TYR A 68 4.19 4.79 -7.97
C TYR A 68 5.28 3.76 -8.28
N LEU A 69 5.27 3.28 -9.51
CA LEU A 69 6.46 2.77 -10.17
C LEU A 69 7.43 3.94 -10.25
N ARG A 70 8.60 3.85 -9.61
CA ARG A 70 9.77 4.46 -10.25
C ARG A 70 10.16 3.49 -11.36
N GLY A 71 9.62 3.73 -12.56
CA GLY A 71 10.17 3.13 -13.76
C GLY A 71 11.61 3.61 -13.89
N THR A 72 12.56 2.80 -13.46
CA THR A 72 13.94 2.89 -13.89
C THR A 72 14.47 1.48 -14.09
N THR A 73 14.74 1.19 -15.36
CA THR A 73 15.73 0.24 -15.87
C THR A 73 15.53 -1.24 -15.55
N ALA A 74 14.69 -1.89 -16.35
CA ALA A 74 15.01 -3.21 -16.92
C ALA A 74 14.80 -3.17 -18.44
N CYS A 75 15.37 -2.15 -19.07
CA CYS A 75 15.89 -2.27 -20.43
C CYS A 75 17.31 -2.84 -20.25
N CYS A 76 17.70 -3.84 -21.04
CA CYS A 76 18.95 -4.62 -20.99
C CYS A 76 18.88 -5.93 -20.17
N SER A 77 18.32 -6.98 -20.79
CA SER A 77 18.74 -8.39 -20.66
C SER A 77 18.04 -9.23 -21.74
N LEU A 78 18.21 -8.82 -23.01
CA LEU A 78 17.87 -9.60 -24.20
C LEU A 78 18.78 -9.11 -25.33
N ILE A 79 20.06 -9.43 -25.18
CA ILE A 79 20.96 -9.79 -26.26
C ILE A 79 21.57 -11.13 -25.84
#